data_AF-A0A8T0RUL1-F1
#
_entry.id   AF-A0A8T0RUL1-F1
#
_cell.length_a   1.000
_cell.length_b   1.000
_cell.length_c   1.000
_cell.angle_alpha   90.00
_cell.angle_beta   90.00
_cell.angle_gamma   90.00
#
_symmetry.space_group_name_H-M   'P 1'
#
loop_
_entity.id
_entity.type
_entity.pdbx_description
1 polymer ?
#
loop_
_entity_poly.entity_id
_entity_poly.type
_entity_poly.pdbx_seq_one_letter_code
_entity_poly.pdbx_strand_id
1 'polypeptide(L)'
;MLPTINLRDKRFEVICPFKDTALVENDSLSAIAKFRKVFKAVHSRSTRIDIYDMPTVIGSVSNQTNQNDSGVFILQLLLAYNGKTHFHFTQEHSKPLRESLTYYLCAHENELIMLEIRQIAYQHGIKLEDYTARIKRYSKK
;
A
#
# COMPACT_ATOMS: atom_id res chain seq x y z
N MET A 1 -2.00 -2.59 -7.88
CA MET A 1 -2.99 -1.49 -7.81
C MET A 1 -3.55 -1.42 -6.40
N LEU A 2 -4.02 -0.25 -5.96
CA LEU A 2 -4.75 -0.08 -4.71
C LEU A 2 -6.08 0.63 -4.98
N PRO A 3 -7.23 -0.06 -4.88
CA PRO A 3 -8.53 0.59 -4.88
C PRO A 3 -8.80 1.21 -3.50
N THR A 4 -9.22 2.46 -3.48
CA THR A 4 -9.56 3.24 -2.29
C THR A 4 -10.93 3.90 -2.47
N ILE A 5 -11.63 4.14 -1.36
CA ILE A 5 -12.92 4.84 -1.37
C ILE A 5 -12.70 6.22 -0.77
N ASN A 6 -12.68 7.25 -1.61
CA ASN A 6 -12.58 8.62 -1.17
C ASN A 6 -13.99 9.16 -0.89
N LEU A 7 -14.44 8.99 0.36
CA LEU A 7 -15.77 9.44 0.79
C LEU A 7 -15.92 10.96 0.80
N ARG A 8 -14.81 11.71 0.93
CA ARG A 8 -14.81 13.18 0.90
C ARG A 8 -15.18 13.68 -0.50
N ASP A 9 -14.54 13.11 -1.52
CA ASP A 9 -14.76 13.49 -2.92
C ASP A 9 -15.79 12.60 -3.63
N LYS A 10 -16.45 11.70 -2.88
CA LYS A 10 -17.49 10.78 -3.34
C LYS A 10 -17.08 9.97 -4.59
N ARG A 11 -15.88 9.40 -4.59
CA ARG A 11 -15.36 8.60 -5.71
C ARG A 11 -14.58 7.38 -5.25
N PHE A 12 -14.55 6.36 -6.10
CA PHE A 12 -13.53 5.32 -6.03
C PHE A 12 -12.26 5.83 -6.70
N GLU A 13 -11.13 5.68 -6.02
CA GLU A 13 -9.83 5.99 -6.59
C GLU A 13 -9.00 4.72 -6.69
N VAL A 14 -8.56 4.41 -7.90
CA VAL A 14 -7.63 3.32 -8.16
C VAL A 14 -6.27 3.94 -8.35
N ILE A 15 -5.37 3.59 -7.45
CA ILE A 15 -4.02 4.10 -7.44
C ILE A 15 -3.11 3.05 -8.08
N CYS A 16 -2.61 3.38 -9.26
CA CYS A 16 -1.75 2.53 -10.07
C CYS A 16 -0.28 2.85 -9.78
N PRO A 17 0.51 1.89 -9.28
CA PRO A 17 1.94 2.10 -9.04
C PRO A 17 2.76 2.03 -10.34
N PHE A 18 2.13 1.96 -11.52
CA PHE A 18 2.79 1.88 -12.82
C PHE A 18 2.48 3.12 -13.65
N LYS A 19 3.38 3.45 -14.58
CA LYS A 19 3.15 4.55 -15.52
C LYS A 19 1.91 4.30 -16.40
N ASP A 20 1.78 3.06 -16.88
CA ASP A 20 0.66 2.64 -17.70
C ASP A 20 -0.50 2.13 -16.81
N THR A 21 -1.61 2.86 -16.81
CA THR A 21 -2.82 2.52 -16.05
C THR A 21 -3.64 1.41 -16.71
N ALA A 22 -3.48 1.18 -18.02
CA ALA A 22 -4.22 0.16 -18.75
C ALA A 22 -3.94 -1.25 -18.19
N LEU A 23 -2.74 -1.45 -17.63
CA LEU A 23 -2.31 -2.71 -17.00
C LEU A 23 -3.19 -3.14 -15.83
N VAL A 24 -3.89 -2.22 -15.18
CA VAL A 24 -4.69 -2.50 -13.97
C VAL A 24 -6.17 -2.17 -14.14
N GLU A 25 -6.57 -1.56 -15.27
CA GLU A 25 -7.89 -0.99 -15.46
C GLU A 25 -9.01 -2.04 -15.35
N ASN A 26 -8.92 -3.11 -16.14
CA ASN A 26 -9.94 -4.18 -16.14
C ASN A 26 -10.10 -4.84 -14.76
N ASP A 27 -8.97 -5.17 -14.12
CA ASP A 27 -8.97 -5.79 -12.80
C ASP A 27 -9.55 -4.84 -11.74
N SER A 28 -9.23 -3.55 -11.84
CA SER A 28 -9.73 -2.52 -10.94
C SER A 28 -11.24 -2.35 -11.05
N LEU A 29 -11.74 -2.21 -12.28
CA LEU A 29 -13.17 -2.05 -12.55
C LEU A 29 -13.95 -3.30 -12.10
N SER A 30 -13.41 -4.49 -12.35
CA SER A 30 -13.98 -5.75 -11.88
C SER A 30 -14.04 -5.83 -10.36
N ALA A 31 -12.96 -5.46 -9.66
CA ALA A 31 -12.91 -5.45 -8.20
C ALA A 31 -13.92 -4.45 -7.60
N ILE A 32 -14.00 -3.23 -8.15
CA ILE A 32 -14.96 -2.21 -7.70
C ILE A 32 -16.40 -2.63 -7.97
N ALA A 33 -16.69 -3.22 -9.13
CA ALA A 33 -18.03 -3.73 -9.44
C ALA A 33 -18.47 -4.82 -8.46
N LYS A 34 -17.57 -5.76 -8.14
CA LYS A 34 -17.82 -6.79 -7.11
C LYS A 34 -18.04 -6.17 -5.74
N PHE A 35 -17.21 -5.20 -5.34
CA PHE A 35 -17.38 -4.48 -4.09
C PHE A 35 -18.76 -3.80 -4.01
N ARG A 36 -19.18 -3.06 -5.04
CA ARG A 36 -20.51 -2.42 -5.09
C ARG A 36 -21.63 -3.44 -4.92
N LYS A 37 -21.53 -4.60 -5.59
CA LYS A 37 -22.53 -5.67 -5.49
C LYS A 37 -22.63 -6.23 -4.07
N VAL A 38 -21.49 -6.53 -3.43
CA VAL A 38 -21.45 -7.04 -2.06
C VAL A 38 -21.94 -5.99 -1.07
N PHE A 39 -21.47 -4.74 -1.20
CA PHE A 39 -21.90 -3.63 -0.35
C PHE A 39 -23.42 -3.44 -0.44
N LYS A 40 -24.01 -3.53 -1.64
CA LYS A 40 -25.47 -3.46 -1.82
C LYS A 40 -26.22 -4.57 -1.10
N ALA A 41 -25.71 -5.79 -1.18
CA ALA A 41 -26.34 -6.93 -0.53
C ALA A 41 -26.32 -6.78 1.00
N VAL A 42 -25.20 -6.33 1.57
CA VAL A 42 -25.01 -6.20 3.03
C VAL A 42 -25.65 -4.93 3.59
N HIS A 43 -25.66 -3.83 2.83
CA HIS A 43 -26.10 -2.50 3.25
C HIS A 43 -27.22 -1.93 2.38
N SER A 44 -28.18 -2.78 2.02
CA SER A 44 -29.30 -2.44 1.11
C SER A 44 -30.14 -1.23 1.51
N ARG A 45 -30.16 -0.87 2.81
CA ARG A 45 -30.91 0.26 3.38
C ARG A 45 -30.04 1.48 3.69
N SER A 46 -28.74 1.45 3.38
CA SER A 46 -27.86 2.58 3.65
C SER A 46 -28.18 3.75 2.72
N THR A 47 -28.66 4.85 3.30
CA THR A 47 -28.94 6.11 2.59
C THR A 47 -27.85 7.17 2.81
N ARG A 48 -26.88 6.89 3.69
CA ARG A 48 -25.87 7.88 4.11
C ARG A 48 -24.76 8.09 3.10
N ILE A 49 -24.45 7.05 2.31
CA ILE A 49 -23.36 7.07 1.34
C ILE A 49 -23.85 6.39 0.09
N ASP A 50 -24.01 7.16 -0.98
CA ASP A 50 -24.37 6.64 -2.29
C ASP A 50 -23.13 6.10 -3.00
N ILE A 51 -22.71 4.91 -2.60
CA ILE A 51 -21.52 4.22 -3.14
C ILE A 51 -21.78 3.70 -4.56
N TYR A 52 -23.04 3.53 -4.96
CA TYR A 52 -23.39 2.92 -6.25
C TYR A 52 -23.07 3.84 -7.42
N ASP A 53 -23.34 5.13 -7.23
CA ASP A 53 -23.19 6.15 -8.27
C ASP A 53 -21.84 6.88 -8.18
N MET A 54 -20.99 6.54 -7.21
CA MET A 54 -19.65 7.13 -7.11
C MET A 54 -18.83 6.82 -8.37
N PRO A 55 -18.29 7.82 -9.09
CA PRO A 55 -17.42 7.56 -10.22
C PRO A 55 -16.13 6.84 -9.79
N THR A 56 -15.51 6.15 -10.74
CA THR A 56 -14.18 5.55 -10.57
C THR A 56 -13.15 6.38 -11.31
N VAL A 57 -12.10 6.81 -10.60
CA VAL A 57 -10.96 7.51 -11.16
C VAL A 57 -9.74 6.63 -11.03
N ILE A 58 -8.99 6.44 -12.12
CA ILE A 58 -7.75 5.66 -12.13
C ILE A 58 -6.59 6.62 -12.37
N GLY A 59 -5.61 6.61 -11.48
CA GLY A 59 -4.45 7.50 -11.54
C GLY A 59 -3.15 6.74 -11.38
N SER A 60 -2.16 7.09 -12.19
CA SER A 60 -0.77 6.66 -11.99
C SER A 60 -0.07 7.54 -10.96
N VAL A 61 0.72 6.93 -10.08
CA VAL A 61 1.52 7.63 -9.05
C VAL A 61 3.03 7.39 -9.22
N SER A 62 3.45 6.76 -10.31
CA SER A 62 4.83 6.36 -10.48
C SER A 62 5.23 6.27 -11.93
N ASN A 63 6.49 6.60 -12.21
CA ASN A 63 7.12 6.33 -13.49
C ASN A 63 7.86 4.99 -13.52
N GLN A 64 7.62 4.09 -12.55
CA GLN A 64 8.31 2.80 -12.54
C GLN A 64 7.87 1.94 -13.74
N THR A 65 8.86 1.24 -14.29
CA THR A 65 8.69 0.18 -15.29
C THR A 65 8.92 -1.21 -14.70
N ASN A 66 9.55 -1.30 -13.51
CA ASN A 66 9.79 -2.56 -12.80
C ASN A 66 8.59 -2.91 -11.89
N GLN A 67 8.10 -4.15 -11.97
CA GLN A 67 6.94 -4.59 -11.20
C GLN A 67 7.25 -4.98 -9.75
N ASN A 68 8.53 -5.23 -9.43
CA ASN A 68 8.96 -5.84 -8.17
C ASN A 68 8.77 -4.94 -6.94
N ASP A 69 8.69 -3.62 -7.13
CA ASP A 69 8.57 -2.66 -6.04
C ASP A 69 7.14 -2.15 -5.82
N SER A 70 6.17 -2.67 -6.59
CA SER A 70 4.77 -2.23 -6.51
C SER A 70 4.20 -2.27 -5.09
N GLY A 71 4.51 -3.30 -4.29
CA GLY A 71 4.07 -3.38 -2.88
C GLY A 71 4.63 -2.28 -1.98
N VAL A 72 5.90 -1.91 -2.16
CA VAL A 72 6.59 -0.87 -1.38
C VAL A 72 5.96 0.49 -1.64
N PHE A 73 5.69 0.80 -2.92
CA PHE A 73 5.03 2.05 -3.31
C PHE A 73 3.61 2.15 -2.76
N ILE A 74 2.86 1.04 -2.76
CA ILE A 74 1.50 1.02 -2.23
C ILE A 74 1.48 1.25 -0.72
N LEU A 75 2.41 0.65 0.04
CA LEU A 75 2.56 0.89 1.47
C LEU A 75 2.88 2.35 1.79
N GLN A 76 3.85 2.93 1.08
CA GLN A 76 4.18 4.34 1.25
C GLN A 76 3.01 5.26 0.91
N LEU A 77 2.28 4.93 -0.15
CA LEU A 77 1.11 5.69 -0.54
C LEU A 77 0.01 5.61 0.51
N LEU A 78 -0.27 4.44 1.09
CA LEU A 78 -1.24 4.30 2.19
C LEU A 78 -0.90 5.22 3.38
N LEU A 79 0.39 5.34 3.73
CA LEU A 79 0.84 6.20 4.82
C LEU A 79 0.65 7.69 4.53
N ALA A 80 0.77 8.10 3.27
CA ALA A 80 0.80 9.50 2.88
C ALA A 80 -0.53 9.99 2.27
N TYR A 81 -1.42 9.07 1.87
CA TYR A 81 -2.66 9.38 1.19
C TYR A 81 -3.64 10.16 2.08
N ASN A 82 -3.96 11.38 1.66
CA ASN A 82 -4.88 12.28 2.36
C ASN A 82 -6.14 12.63 1.54
N GLY A 83 -6.38 11.90 0.44
CA GLY A 83 -7.50 12.11 -0.48
C GLY A 83 -7.33 13.28 -1.47
N LYS A 84 -6.23 14.03 -1.42
CA LYS A 84 -5.96 15.17 -2.32
C LYS A 84 -4.63 15.11 -3.05
N THR A 85 -3.64 14.41 -2.48
CA THR A 85 -2.26 14.46 -2.97
C THR A 85 -1.98 13.30 -3.91
N HIS A 86 -1.62 13.62 -5.16
CA HIS A 86 -1.07 12.65 -6.10
C HIS A 86 0.44 12.54 -5.83
N PHE A 87 0.87 11.43 -5.23
CA PHE A 87 2.28 11.19 -5.01
C PHE A 87 2.96 10.80 -6.32
N HIS A 88 4.12 11.39 -6.59
CA HIS A 88 4.98 10.98 -7.69
C HIS A 88 6.18 10.25 -7.11
N PHE A 89 6.28 8.97 -7.41
CA PHE A 89 7.41 8.16 -7.01
C PHE A 89 8.31 7.82 -8.20
N THR A 90 9.61 7.91 -7.97
CA THR A 90 10.63 7.37 -8.87
C THR A 90 11.19 6.08 -8.28
N GLN A 91 11.81 5.26 -9.12
CA GLN A 91 12.44 4.01 -8.69
C GLN A 91 13.53 4.24 -7.63
N GLU A 92 14.18 5.39 -7.64
CA GLU A 92 15.23 5.75 -6.67
C GLU A 92 14.71 5.79 -5.23
N HIS A 93 13.42 6.09 -5.04
CA HIS A 93 12.79 6.09 -3.73
C HIS A 93 12.53 4.68 -3.19
N SER A 94 12.54 3.63 -4.01
CA SER A 94 12.14 2.28 -3.56
C SER A 94 13.15 1.67 -2.60
N LYS A 95 14.45 1.88 -2.81
CA LYS A 95 15.51 1.35 -1.93
C LYS A 95 15.41 1.87 -0.49
N PRO A 96 15.43 3.20 -0.22
CA PRO A 96 15.33 3.70 1.13
C PRO A 96 13.97 3.35 1.79
N LEU A 97 12.89 3.26 1.01
CA LEU A 97 11.58 2.81 1.51
C LEU A 97 11.61 1.34 1.96
N ARG A 98 12.21 0.44 1.17
CA ARG A 98 12.41 -0.97 1.56
C ARG A 98 13.20 -1.06 2.86
N GLU A 99 14.33 -0.35 2.95
CA GLU A 99 15.16 -0.33 4.15
C GLU A 99 14.35 0.15 5.37
N SER A 100 13.61 1.26 5.24
CA SER A 100 12.78 1.79 6.33
C SER A 100 11.68 0.82 6.77
N LEU A 101 11.01 0.14 5.83
CA LEU A 101 9.98 -0.85 6.14
C LEU A 101 10.59 -2.08 6.83
N THR A 102 11.75 -2.55 6.39
CA THR A 102 12.49 -3.63 7.06
C THR A 102 12.86 -3.22 8.49
N TYR A 103 13.34 -2.00 8.70
CA TYR A 103 13.61 -1.50 10.05
C TYR A 103 12.35 -1.49 10.91
N TYR A 104 11.23 -0.96 10.39
CA TYR A 104 9.97 -0.96 11.13
C TYR A 104 9.56 -2.38 11.54
N LEU A 105 9.59 -3.35 10.62
CA LEU A 105 9.22 -4.74 10.91
C LEU A 105 10.15 -5.41 11.93
N CYS A 106 11.45 -5.14 11.89
CA CYS A 106 12.42 -5.71 12.84
C CYS A 106 12.46 -4.99 14.20
N ALA A 107 12.03 -3.72 14.24
CA ALA A 107 12.10 -2.87 15.43
C ALA A 107 10.82 -2.89 16.27
N HIS A 108 9.68 -3.04 15.60
CA HIS A 108 8.41 -3.04 16.29
C HIS A 108 8.25 -4.38 17.01
N GLU A 109 7.85 -4.34 18.28
CA GLU A 109 7.61 -5.53 19.11
C GLU A 109 6.36 -6.25 18.61
N ASN A 110 6.51 -6.98 17.52
CA ASN A 110 5.48 -7.81 16.93
C ASN A 110 5.94 -9.27 17.09
N GLU A 111 5.68 -9.83 18.28
CA GLU A 111 6.26 -11.10 18.75
C GLU A 111 6.07 -12.28 17.78
N LEU A 112 4.94 -12.31 17.06
CA LEU A 112 4.63 -13.36 16.07
C LEU A 112 5.45 -13.23 14.79
N ILE A 113 5.63 -12.00 14.28
CA ILE A 113 6.37 -11.73 13.03
C ILE A 113 7.87 -11.91 13.23
N MET A 114 8.36 -11.64 14.45
CA MET A 114 9.77 -11.75 14.79
C MET A 114 10.31 -13.19 14.72
N LEU A 115 9.47 -14.22 14.88
CA LEU A 115 9.88 -15.61 14.75
C LEU A 115 10.17 -16.00 13.29
N GLU A 116 9.26 -15.68 12.37
CA GLU A 116 9.44 -15.97 10.95
C GLU A 116 10.62 -15.18 10.36
N ILE A 117 10.76 -13.91 10.71
CA ILE A 117 11.90 -13.08 10.28
C ILE A 117 13.23 -13.66 10.77
N ARG A 118 13.29 -14.14 12.02
CA ARG A 118 14.48 -14.81 12.57
C ARG A 118 14.81 -16.08 11.80
N GLN A 119 13.80 -16.87 11.46
CA GLN A 119 13.97 -18.12 10.70
C GLN A 119 14.57 -17.85 9.31
N ILE A 120 14.02 -16.86 8.59
CA ILE A 120 14.50 -16.46 7.26
C ILE A 120 15.91 -15.88 7.35
N ALA A 121 16.16 -14.97 8.31
CA ALA A 121 17.48 -14.38 8.50
C ALA A 121 18.55 -15.45 8.77
N TYR A 122 18.23 -16.46 9.58
CA TYR A 122 19.09 -17.61 9.85
C TYR A 122 19.40 -18.41 8.58
N GLN A 123 18.39 -18.71 7.76
CA GLN A 123 18.58 -19.42 6.48
C GLN A 123 19.52 -18.67 5.51
N HIS A 124 19.56 -17.36 5.59
CA HIS A 124 20.40 -16.50 4.74
C HIS A 124 21.70 -16.03 5.42
N GLY A 125 22.02 -16.51 6.63
CA GLY A 125 23.25 -16.14 7.36
C GLY A 125 23.29 -14.69 7.86
N ILE A 126 22.14 -14.03 7.98
CA ILE A 126 22.02 -12.62 8.40
C ILE A 126 21.93 -12.57 9.94
N LYS A 127 22.82 -11.79 10.58
CA LYS A 127 22.78 -11.52 12.03
C LYS A 127 21.83 -10.35 12.33
N LEU A 128 20.69 -10.63 12.95
CA LEU A 128 19.68 -9.61 13.33
C LEU A 128 20.14 -8.72 14.51
N GLU A 129 21.20 -9.10 15.19
CA GLU A 129 21.83 -8.36 16.30
C GLU A 129 22.30 -6.95 15.85
N ASP A 130 22.84 -6.85 14.64
CA ASP A 130 23.30 -5.59 14.02
C ASP A 130 22.14 -4.62 13.74
N TYR A 131 20.96 -5.16 13.43
CA TYR A 131 19.75 -4.37 13.20
C TYR A 131 19.21 -3.83 14.52
N THR A 132 19.13 -4.66 15.56
CA THR A 132 18.66 -4.26 16.90
C THR A 132 19.48 -3.09 17.49
N ALA A 133 20.80 -3.09 17.28
CA ALA A 133 21.68 -2.01 17.70
C ALA A 133 21.44 -0.70 16.92
N ARG A 134 21.16 -0.79 15.62
CA ARG A 134 20.77 0.35 14.78
C ARG A 134 19.40 0.90 15.17
N ILE A 135 18.44 0.04 15.50
CA ILE A 135 17.08 0.38 15.92
C ILE A 135 17.07 1.24 17.19
N LYS A 136 17.87 0.85 18.20
CA LYS A 136 18.02 1.64 19.45
C LYS A 136 18.60 3.05 19.24
N ARG A 137 19.30 3.30 18.13
CA ARG A 137 19.79 4.65 17.77
C ARG A 137 18.71 5.55 17.17
N TYR A 138 17.74 4.98 16.45
CA TYR A 138 16.67 5.75 15.81
C TYR A 138 15.47 6.04 16.72
N SER A 139 15.21 5.19 17.73
CA SER A 139 14.12 5.38 18.72
C SER A 139 14.44 6.43 19.81
N LYS A 140 15.63 7.05 19.77
CA LYS A 140 16.08 8.08 20.73
C LYS A 140 15.98 9.52 20.19
N LYS A 141 15.24 9.75 19.11
CA LYS A 141 14.96 11.09 18.58
C LYS A 141 13.49 11.44 18.72
#